data_AF-F0QBP8-F1
#
_entry.id   AF-F0QBP8-F1
#
_cell.length_a   1.000
_cell.length_b   1.000
_cell.length_c   1.000
_cell.angle_alpha   90.00
_cell.angle_beta   90.00
_cell.angle_gamma   90.00
#
_symmetry.space_group_name_H-M   'P 1'
#
loop_
_entity.id
_entity.type
_entity.pdbx_description
1 polymer ?
#
loop_
_entity_poly.entity_id
_entity_poly.type
_entity_poly.pdbx_seq_one_letter_code
_entity_poly.pdbx_strand_id
1 'polypeptide(L)'
;MYEPQAGDAELAAWGLERRDYDDTATEVWPENWPVYVLWSRICNQWRVGMAGAVALDYGVLFHELDRAGLDPDTYEERFRDIQVIESEALTVFAERAERERARIGGAA
;
A
#
# COMPACT_ATOMS: atom_id res chain seq x y z
N MET A 1 1.33 0.04 17.27
CA MET A 1 2.65 -0.40 17.74
C MET A 1 3.14 -1.45 16.75
N TYR A 2 4.08 -1.09 15.88
CA TYR A 2 4.71 -2.07 14.99
C TYR A 2 5.89 -2.69 15.74
N GLU A 3 5.87 -4.01 15.92
CA GLU A 3 7.02 -4.76 16.41
C GLU A 3 7.82 -5.28 15.22
N PRO A 4 9.15 -5.07 15.19
CA PRO A 4 9.99 -5.59 14.13
C PRO A 4 9.97 -7.12 14.15
N GLN A 5 9.90 -7.74 12.97
CA GLN A 5 9.95 -9.20 12.85
C GLN A 5 11.27 -9.77 13.40
N ALA A 6 11.18 -10.89 14.13
CA ALA A 6 12.31 -11.60 14.70
C ALA A 6 13.36 -11.96 13.63
N GLY A 7 14.64 -11.98 13.97
CA GLY A 7 15.72 -12.37 13.04
C GLY A 7 15.74 -13.88 12.73
N ASP A 8 16.36 -14.29 11.63
CA ASP A 8 16.48 -15.73 11.28
C ASP A 8 17.17 -16.55 12.38
N ALA A 9 18.14 -15.95 13.08
CA ALA A 9 18.84 -16.58 14.19
C ALA A 9 17.94 -16.77 15.43
N GLU A 10 17.00 -15.86 15.66
CA GLU A 10 16.03 -15.96 16.77
C GLU A 10 14.98 -17.03 16.48
N LEU A 11 14.50 -17.11 15.24
CA LEU A 11 13.61 -18.18 14.79
C LEU A 11 14.27 -19.56 14.88
N ALA A 12 15.53 -19.66 14.42
CA ALA A 12 16.29 -20.92 14.46
C ALA A 12 16.53 -21.43 15.90
N ALA A 13 16.73 -20.53 16.87
CA ALA A 13 16.87 -20.89 18.28
C ALA A 13 15.61 -21.56 18.85
N TRP A 14 14.46 -21.34 18.21
CA TRP A 14 13.16 -21.90 18.58
C TRP A 14 12.76 -23.08 17.68
N GLY A 15 13.66 -23.52 16.78
CA GLY A 15 13.40 -24.61 15.83
C GLY A 15 12.46 -24.22 14.69
N LEU A 16 12.32 -22.92 14.44
CA LEU A 16 11.43 -22.35 13.42
C LEU A 16 12.24 -21.87 12.22
N GLU A 17 11.74 -22.15 11.02
CA GLU A 17 12.22 -21.58 9.78
C GLU A 17 11.33 -20.41 9.35
N ARG A 18 11.88 -19.45 8.61
CA ARG A 18 11.12 -18.29 8.09
C ARG A 18 9.87 -18.71 7.29
N ARG A 19 9.96 -19.84 6.57
CA ARG A 19 8.84 -20.43 5.82
C ARG A 19 7.70 -20.92 6.70
N ASP A 20 7.97 -21.24 7.97
CA ASP A 20 6.94 -21.68 8.91
C ASP A 20 6.02 -20.53 9.33
N TYR A 21 6.42 -19.29 9.00
CA TYR A 21 5.66 -18.04 9.14
C TYR A 21 5.44 -17.34 7.81
N ASP A 22 5.65 -18.01 6.67
CA ASP A 22 5.38 -17.44 5.35
C ASP A 22 3.88 -17.51 5.00
N ASP A 23 3.02 -17.29 6.00
CA ASP A 23 1.76 -16.62 5.78
C ASP A 23 2.09 -15.13 5.83
N THR A 24 2.51 -14.58 4.68
CA THR A 24 2.55 -13.14 4.43
C THR A 24 1.13 -12.52 4.41
N ALA A 25 0.20 -13.06 5.19
CA ALA A 25 -1.14 -12.56 5.37
C ALA A 25 -1.07 -11.36 6.31
N THR A 26 -0.92 -10.17 5.72
CA THR A 26 -1.11 -8.92 6.46
C THR A 26 -2.58 -8.81 6.84
N GLU A 27 -2.86 -8.93 8.13
CA GLU A 27 -4.21 -8.72 8.66
C GLU A 27 -4.62 -7.25 8.49
N VAL A 28 -5.76 -7.04 7.84
CA VAL A 28 -6.39 -5.71 7.72
C VAL A 28 -7.44 -5.60 8.82
N TRP A 29 -7.32 -4.56 9.64
CA TRP A 29 -8.26 -4.32 10.73
C TRP A 29 -9.68 -4.12 10.19
N PRO A 30 -10.73 -4.61 10.87
CA PRO A 30 -12.11 -4.60 10.36
C PRO A 30 -12.61 -3.22 9.89
N GLU A 31 -12.23 -2.16 10.58
CA GLU A 31 -12.56 -0.77 10.25
C GLU A 31 -11.94 -0.31 8.91
N ASN A 32 -10.75 -0.82 8.58
CA ASN A 32 -10.02 -0.51 7.36
C ASN A 32 -10.46 -1.39 6.19
N TRP A 33 -11.16 -2.50 6.47
CA TRP A 33 -11.59 -3.44 5.44
C TRP A 33 -12.35 -2.78 4.28
N PRO A 34 -13.33 -1.88 4.51
CA PRO A 34 -14.05 -1.29 3.39
C PRO A 34 -13.18 -0.31 2.57
N VAL A 35 -12.22 0.39 3.19
CA VAL A 35 -11.21 1.18 2.45
C VAL A 35 -10.35 0.25 1.61
N TYR A 36 -9.89 -0.87 2.18
CA TYR A 36 -9.07 -1.83 1.47
C TYR A 36 -9.80 -2.42 0.25
N VAL A 37 -11.09 -2.74 0.39
CA VAL A 37 -11.91 -3.20 -0.73
C VAL A 37 -12.00 -2.11 -1.82
N LEU A 38 -12.23 -0.85 -1.45
CA LEU A 38 -12.24 0.27 -2.40
C LEU A 38 -10.87 0.41 -3.09
N TRP A 39 -9.79 0.44 -2.31
CA TRP A 39 -8.41 0.51 -2.77
C TRP A 39 -8.08 -0.61 -3.76
N SER A 40 -8.46 -1.86 -3.46
CA SER A 40 -8.16 -3.03 -4.29
C SER A 40 -8.72 -2.93 -5.72
N ARG A 41 -9.77 -2.10 -5.92
CA ARG A 41 -10.37 -1.86 -7.24
C ARG A 41 -9.66 -0.79 -8.05
N ILE A 42 -9.00 0.16 -7.38
CA ILE A 42 -8.45 1.37 -8.00
C ILE A 42 -6.92 1.46 -7.91
N CYS A 43 -6.26 0.59 -7.15
CA CYS A 43 -4.84 0.66 -6.81
C CYS A 43 -3.87 0.63 -8.01
N ASN A 44 -4.34 0.21 -9.18
CA ASN A 44 -3.58 0.16 -10.43
C ASN A 44 -3.81 1.39 -11.33
N GLN A 45 -4.72 2.30 -10.97
CA GLN A 45 -5.10 3.45 -11.79
C GLN A 45 -4.28 4.70 -11.41
N TRP A 46 -3.04 4.74 -11.88
CA TRP A 46 -2.12 5.86 -11.62
C TRP A 46 -1.98 6.78 -12.82
N ARG A 47 -1.92 8.08 -12.55
CA ARG A 47 -1.38 9.07 -13.48
C ARG A 47 0.14 9.01 -13.41
N VAL A 48 0.78 8.91 -14.57
CA VAL A 48 2.23 8.71 -14.70
C VAL A 48 2.82 9.86 -15.51
N GLY A 49 3.87 10.48 -14.97
CA GLY A 49 4.70 11.47 -15.66
C GLY A 49 6.08 10.91 -16.03
N MET A 50 6.98 11.78 -16.48
CA MET A 50 8.33 11.38 -16.91
C MET A 50 9.17 10.69 -15.82
N ALA A 51 8.85 10.94 -14.54
CA ALA A 51 9.56 10.40 -13.39
C ALA A 51 8.81 9.27 -12.67
N GLY A 52 7.73 8.74 -13.25
CA GLY A 52 6.90 7.69 -12.62
C GLY A 52 5.51 8.18 -12.21
N ALA A 53 4.85 7.42 -11.34
CA ALA A 53 3.53 7.75 -10.83
C ALA A 53 3.54 9.08 -10.05
N VAL A 54 2.55 9.94 -10.29
CA VAL A 54 2.44 11.27 -9.68
C VAL A 54 1.19 11.44 -8.81
N ALA A 55 0.10 10.75 -9.14
CA ALA A 55 -1.16 10.79 -8.42
C ALA A 55 -2.04 9.61 -8.85
N LEU A 56 -2.97 9.20 -8.00
CA LEU A 56 -4.06 8.30 -8.32
C LEU A 56 -5.07 9.02 -9.21
N ASP A 57 -5.76 8.28 -10.09
CA ASP A 57 -6.86 8.87 -10.85
C ASP A 57 -8.11 9.02 -9.99
N TYR A 58 -8.32 10.24 -9.47
CA TYR A 58 -9.49 10.55 -8.66
C TYR A 58 -10.82 10.44 -9.42
N GLY A 59 -10.83 10.50 -10.75
CA GLY A 59 -12.06 10.28 -11.52
C GLY A 59 -12.62 8.87 -11.31
N VAL A 60 -11.74 7.86 -11.22
CA VAL A 60 -12.13 6.48 -10.91
C VAL A 60 -12.56 6.33 -9.45
N LEU A 61 -11.86 7.01 -8.54
CA LEU A 61 -12.20 7.04 -7.11
C LEU A 61 -13.60 7.61 -6.87
N PHE A 62 -13.89 8.79 -7.43
CA PHE A 62 -15.21 9.42 -7.30
C PHE A 62 -16.31 8.54 -7.90
N HIS A 63 -16.07 7.93 -9.07
CA HIS A 63 -17.02 6.97 -9.65
C HIS A 63 -17.35 5.80 -8.71
N GLU A 64 -16.35 5.19 -8.06
CA GLU A 64 -16.60 4.09 -7.12
C GLU A 64 -17.27 4.55 -5.82
N LEU A 65 -16.92 5.74 -5.30
CA LEU A 65 -17.56 6.32 -4.11
C LEU A 65 -19.03 6.68 -4.37
N ASP A 66 -19.32 7.32 -5.50
CA ASP A 66 -20.67 7.69 -5.92
C ASP A 66 -21.55 6.44 -6.11
N ARG A 67 -20.98 5.38 -6.69
CA ARG A 67 -21.65 4.09 -6.87
C ARG A 67 -21.98 3.38 -5.54
N ALA A 68 -21.20 3.63 -4.49
CA ALA A 68 -21.39 2.99 -3.19
C ALA A 68 -22.61 3.51 -2.42
N GLY A 69 -23.18 4.66 -2.81
CA GLY A 69 -24.40 5.20 -2.22
C GLY A 69 -24.27 5.53 -0.72
N LEU A 70 -23.08 6.04 -0.33
CA LEU A 70 -22.72 6.35 1.05
C LEU A 70 -23.40 7.64 1.53
N ASP A 71 -23.53 7.78 2.86
CA ASP A 71 -23.84 9.07 3.45
C ASP A 71 -22.64 10.04 3.32
N PRO A 72 -22.86 11.36 3.45
CA PRO A 72 -21.80 12.35 3.24
C PRO A 72 -20.60 12.21 4.16
N ASP A 73 -20.80 11.81 5.43
CA ASP A 73 -19.70 11.72 6.39
C ASP A 73 -18.82 10.51 6.05
N THR A 74 -19.43 9.35 5.78
CA THR A 74 -18.72 8.15 5.33
C THR A 74 -18.03 8.38 3.99
N TYR A 75 -18.64 9.12 3.06
CA TYR A 75 -18.01 9.47 1.78
C TYR A 75 -16.69 10.21 1.99
N GLU A 76 -16.72 11.27 2.80
CA GLU A 76 -15.55 12.09 3.10
C GLU A 76 -14.48 11.34 3.91
N GLU A 77 -14.89 10.42 4.77
CA GLU A 77 -13.98 9.51 5.48
C GLU A 77 -13.24 8.59 4.50
N ARG A 78 -13.97 7.87 3.63
CA ARG A 78 -13.37 6.95 2.65
C ARG A 78 -12.46 7.67 1.67
N PHE A 79 -12.83 8.87 1.26
CA PHE A 79 -11.98 9.69 0.41
C PHE A 79 -10.66 9.99 1.11
N ARG A 80 -10.69 10.49 2.35
CA ARG A 80 -9.48 10.78 3.15
C ARG A 80 -8.62 9.55 3.38
N ASP A 81 -9.22 8.40 3.68
CA ASP A 81 -8.46 7.16 3.88
C ASP A 81 -7.67 6.75 2.63
N ILE A 82 -8.25 6.92 1.44
CA ILE A 82 -7.56 6.67 0.17
C ILE A 82 -6.43 7.68 -0.07
N GLN A 83 -6.59 8.95 0.32
CA GLN A 83 -5.51 9.94 0.22
C GLN A 83 -4.30 9.57 1.08
N VAL A 84 -4.52 8.97 2.27
CA VAL A 84 -3.43 8.45 3.10
C VAL A 84 -2.69 7.32 2.39
N ILE A 85 -3.43 6.37 1.81
CA ILE A 85 -2.83 5.25 1.05
C ILE A 85 -2.04 5.75 -0.16
N GLU A 86 -2.58 6.73 -0.90
CA GLU A 86 -1.91 7.35 -2.06
C GLU A 86 -0.58 7.99 -1.66
N SER A 87 -0.55 8.78 -0.59
CA SER A 87 0.66 9.44 -0.09
C SER A 87 1.77 8.44 0.22
N GLU A 88 1.42 7.36 0.94
CA GLU A 88 2.38 6.30 1.28
C GLU A 88 2.84 5.53 0.03
N ALA A 89 1.92 5.22 -0.89
CA ALA A 89 2.27 4.54 -2.13
C ALA A 89 3.25 5.37 -2.99
N LEU A 90 3.04 6.70 -3.10
CA LEU A 90 3.97 7.59 -3.79
C LEU A 90 5.36 7.61 -3.14
N THR A 91 5.42 7.62 -1.81
CA THR A 91 6.68 7.53 -1.06
C THR A 91 7.41 6.23 -1.38
N VAL A 92 6.70 5.10 -1.32
CA VAL A 92 7.26 3.77 -1.64
C VAL A 92 7.73 3.70 -3.10
N PHE A 93 7.01 4.30 -4.05
CA PHE A 93 7.43 4.34 -5.45
C PHE A 93 8.71 5.17 -5.64
N ALA A 94 8.82 6.31 -4.97
CA ALA A 94 10.03 7.12 -4.99
C ALA A 94 11.23 6.35 -4.41
N GLU A 95 11.08 5.73 -3.24
CA GLU A 95 12.14 4.91 -2.63
C GLU A 95 12.57 3.75 -3.52
N ARG A 96 11.61 3.05 -4.16
CA ARG A 96 11.92 1.95 -5.09
C ARG A 96 12.69 2.45 -6.31
N ALA A 97 12.30 3.60 -6.86
CA ALA A 97 12.99 4.20 -8.00
C ALA A 97 14.43 4.61 -7.64
N GLU A 98 14.65 5.17 -6.44
CA GLU A 98 15.97 5.52 -5.94
C GLU A 98 16.86 4.27 -5.73
N ARG A 99 16.32 3.23 -5.08
CA ARG A 99 17.02 1.96 -4.88
C ARG A 99 17.42 1.32 -6.21
N GLU A 100 16.52 1.34 -7.20
CA GLU A 100 16.82 0.78 -8.52
C GLU A 100 17.88 1.59 -9.26
N ARG A 101 17.83 2.93 -9.19
CA ARG A 101 18.86 3.80 -9.77
C ARG A 101 20.22 3.58 -9.11
N ALA A 102 20.28 3.43 -7.79
CA ALA A 102 21.52 3.13 -7.07
C ALA A 102 22.09 1.76 -7.48
N ARG A 103 21.21 0.75 -7.67
CA ARG A 103 21.61 -0.58 -8.14
C ARG A 103 22.22 -0.55 -9.55
N ILE A 104 21.60 0.18 -10.48
CA ILE A 104 22.07 0.31 -11.86
C ILE A 104 23.35 1.16 -11.92
N GLY A 105 23.39 2.28 -11.18
CA GLY A 105 24.53 3.19 -11.15
C GLY A 105 25.76 2.63 -10.43
N GLY A 106 25.59 1.69 -9.49
CA GLY A 106 26.71 0.98 -8.84
C GLY A 106 27.24 -0.22 -9.62
N ALA A 107 26.62 -0.58 -10.75
CA ALA A 107 27.05 -1.67 -11.63
C ALA A 107 27.90 -1.18 -12.83
N ALA A 108 28.24 0.11 -12.89
CA ALA A 108 29.09 0.75 -13.88
C ALA A 108 30.41 1.23 -13.24
#